data_AF-A0A392RR80-F1
#
_entry.id   AF-A0A392RR80-F1
#
_cell.length_a   1.000
_cell.length_b   1.000
_cell.length_c   1.000
_cell.angle_alpha   90.00
_cell.angle_beta   90.00
_cell.angle_gamma   90.00
#
_symmetry.space_group_name_H-M   'P 1'
#
loop_
_entity.id
_entity.type
_entity.pdbx_description
1 polymer ?
#
loop_
_entity_poly.entity_id
_entity_poly.type
_entity_poly.pdbx_seq_one_letter_code
_entity_poly.pdbx_strand_id
1 'polypeptide(L)'
;MKKYLLERGLCHRSDFAKAVGIEKPRTLDELLFKAQAYMQYEEVEVADAIRHARPEDNQPTRKPSRKDGDRRKGDRSREPRGLPSTFANYTPLNKSREAILAE
;
A
#
# COMPACT_ATOMS: atom_id res chain seq x y z
N MET A 1 -7.03 -30.46 -2.50
CA MET A 1 -6.08 -30.27 -1.37
C MET A 1 -5.57 -31.62 -0.91
N LYS A 2 -4.25 -31.79 -0.77
CA LYS A 2 -3.67 -33.10 -0.43
C LYS A 2 -3.83 -33.39 1.08
N LYS A 3 -4.63 -34.41 1.41
CA LYS A 3 -5.04 -34.75 2.79
C LYS A 3 -3.85 -35.05 3.73
N TYR A 4 -2.77 -35.63 3.22
CA TYR A 4 -1.58 -35.95 4.00
C TYR A 4 -0.86 -34.71 4.57
N LEU A 5 -1.03 -33.54 3.95
CA LEU A 5 -0.41 -32.30 4.44
C LEU A 5 -1.11 -31.82 5.72
N LEU A 6 -2.42 -32.00 5.80
CA LEU A 6 -3.22 -31.68 6.99
C LEU A 6 -2.99 -32.69 8.11
N GLU A 7 -2.82 -33.97 7.75
CA GLU A 7 -2.71 -35.08 8.70
C GLU A 7 -1.30 -35.22 9.32
N ARG A 8 -0.24 -34.88 8.57
CA ARG A 8 1.16 -35.01 9.06
C ARG A 8 1.98 -33.73 9.02
N GLY A 9 1.63 -32.74 8.17
CA GLY A 9 2.45 -31.55 7.93
C GLY A 9 2.00 -30.28 8.68
N LEU A 10 0.71 -30.14 8.98
CA LEU A 10 0.18 -28.94 9.65
C LEU A 10 -0.08 -29.12 11.15
N CYS A 11 0.33 -30.27 11.70
CA CYS A 11 0.33 -30.44 13.15
C CYS A 11 1.30 -29.44 13.79
N HIS A 12 0.84 -28.74 14.83
CA HIS A 12 1.53 -27.62 15.51
C HIS A 12 2.93 -27.94 16.05
N ARG A 13 3.34 -29.22 16.08
CA ARG A 13 4.65 -29.68 16.57
C ARG A 13 5.42 -30.52 15.55
N SER A 14 4.98 -30.54 14.29
CA SER A 14 5.70 -31.25 13.25
C SER A 14 6.93 -30.46 12.80
N ASP A 15 8.01 -31.17 12.45
CA ASP A 15 9.22 -30.55 11.90
C ASP A 15 8.92 -29.78 10.61
N PHE A 16 7.92 -30.22 9.85
CA PHE A 16 7.44 -29.50 8.67
C PHE A 16 6.84 -28.15 9.06
N ALA A 17 5.89 -28.11 10.01
CA ALA A 17 5.30 -26.85 10.48
C ALA A 17 6.36 -25.87 11.02
N LYS A 18 7.42 -26.39 11.65
CA LYS A 18 8.57 -25.59 12.08
C LYS A 18 9.39 -25.05 10.90
N ALA A 19 9.70 -25.90 9.91
CA ALA A 19 10.45 -25.52 8.71
C ALA A 19 9.69 -24.49 7.84
N VAL A 20 8.36 -24.59 7.76
CA VAL A 20 7.52 -23.62 7.04
C VAL A 20 7.06 -22.43 7.90
N GLY A 21 7.49 -22.35 9.16
CA GLY A 21 7.21 -21.22 10.04
C GLY A 21 5.76 -21.10 10.53
N ILE A 22 4.95 -22.17 10.41
CA ILE A 22 3.53 -22.21 10.82
C ILE A 22 3.38 -22.47 12.34
N GLU A 23 4.48 -22.74 13.07
CA GLU A 23 4.45 -22.87 14.53
C GLU A 23 3.94 -21.59 15.20
N LYS A 24 3.04 -21.77 16.17
CA LYS A 24 2.50 -20.69 17.00
C LYS A 24 3.65 -20.03 17.78
N PRO A 25 3.85 -18.71 17.67
CA PRO A 25 4.92 -18.02 18.38
C PRO A 25 4.74 -18.16 19.89
N ARG A 26 5.84 -18.36 20.61
CA ARG A 26 5.84 -18.57 22.05
C ARG A 26 5.81 -17.26 22.83
N THR A 27 6.35 -16.20 22.22
CA THR A 27 6.42 -14.85 22.80
C THR A 27 5.81 -13.83 21.86
N LEU A 28 5.41 -12.68 22.41
CA LEU A 28 4.90 -11.56 21.62
C LEU A 28 5.98 -11.01 20.67
N ASP A 29 7.22 -10.95 21.12
CA ASP A 29 8.34 -10.45 20.32
C ASP A 29 8.58 -11.32 19.06
N GLU A 30 8.50 -12.65 19.21
CA GLU A 30 8.60 -13.58 18.07
C GLU A 30 7.47 -13.37 17.06
N LEU A 31 6.25 -13.10 17.54
CA LEU A 31 5.10 -12.77 16.68
C LEU A 31 5.33 -11.46 15.93
N LEU A 32 5.78 -10.42 16.62
CA LEU A 32 6.02 -9.09 16.03
C LEU A 32 7.11 -9.15 14.96
N PHE A 33 8.21 -9.85 15.24
CA PHE A 33 9.29 -10.05 14.29
C PHE A 33 8.83 -10.77 13.01
N LYS A 34 8.07 -11.88 13.17
CA LYS A 34 7.50 -12.63 12.05
C LYS A 34 6.49 -11.79 11.26
N ALA A 35 5.64 -11.03 11.94
CA ALA A 35 4.64 -10.16 11.31
C ALA A 35 5.32 -9.06 10.48
N GLN A 36 6.38 -8.44 11.01
CA GLN A 36 7.14 -7.44 10.28
C GLN A 36 7.79 -8.00 9.01
N ALA A 37 8.43 -9.17 9.12
CA ALA A 37 9.01 -9.84 7.96
C ALA A 37 7.95 -10.20 6.89
N TYR A 38 6.76 -10.63 7.34
CA TYR A 38 5.65 -10.96 6.43
C TYR A 38 5.11 -9.72 5.70
N MET A 39 4.90 -8.60 6.41
CA MET A 39 4.45 -7.34 5.79
C MET A 39 5.42 -6.88 4.70
N GLN A 40 6.73 -6.94 4.96
CA GLN A 40 7.75 -6.57 3.97
C GLN A 40 7.73 -7.48 2.75
N TYR A 41 7.54 -8.79 2.95
CA TYR A 41 7.42 -9.74 1.84
C TYR A 41 6.20 -9.43 0.96
N GLU A 42 5.02 -9.21 1.57
CA GLU A 42 3.82 -8.87 0.81
C GLU A 42 3.94 -7.54 0.07
N GLU A 43 4.56 -6.52 0.68
CA GLU A 43 4.81 -5.24 0.01
C GLU A 43 5.66 -5.41 -1.26
N VAL A 44 6.68 -6.26 -1.22
CA VAL A 44 7.55 -6.57 -2.37
C VAL A 44 6.77 -7.35 -3.43
N GLU A 45 6.05 -8.41 -3.07
CA GLU A 45 5.25 -9.21 -4.00
C GLU A 45 4.18 -8.37 -4.70
N VAL A 46 3.52 -7.47 -3.96
CA VAL A 46 2.53 -6.55 -4.54
C VAL A 46 3.19 -5.55 -5.47
N ALA A 47 4.36 -5.01 -5.10
CA ALA A 47 5.11 -4.09 -5.97
C ALA A 47 5.57 -4.78 -7.27
N ASP A 48 6.05 -6.02 -7.18
CA ASP A 48 6.47 -6.80 -8.35
C ASP A 48 5.28 -7.22 -9.21
N ALA A 49 4.14 -7.61 -8.60
CA ALA A 49 2.90 -7.84 -9.33
C ALA A 49 2.45 -6.58 -10.10
N ILE A 50 2.57 -5.38 -9.52
CA ILE A 50 2.26 -4.11 -10.19
C ILE A 50 3.23 -3.83 -11.35
N ARG A 51 4.53 -4.13 -11.17
CA ARG A 51 5.54 -3.96 -12.23
C ARG A 51 5.27 -4.88 -13.42
N HIS A 52 4.94 -6.14 -13.15
CA HIS A 52 4.64 -7.13 -14.18
C HIS A 52 3.23 -6.98 -14.78
N ALA A 53 2.31 -6.33 -14.09
CA ALA A 53 0.97 -6.01 -14.60
C ALA A 53 0.95 -4.82 -15.57
N ARG A 54 2.04 -4.04 -15.66
CA ARG A 54 2.19 -3.08 -16.76
C ARG A 54 2.56 -3.85 -18.03
N PRO A 55 1.78 -3.73 -19.12
CA PRO A 55 2.21 -4.25 -20.40
C PRO A 55 3.58 -3.65 -20.72
N GLU A 56 4.54 -4.51 -21.02
CA GLU A 56 5.79 -4.16 -21.67
C GLU A 56 5.46 -3.41 -22.97
N ASP A 57 5.34 -2.08 -22.90
CA ASP A 57 5.45 -1.20 -24.06
C ASP A 57 6.92 -1.22 -24.50
N ASN A 58 7.26 -2.33 -25.18
CA ASN A 58 8.47 -2.50 -25.96
C ASN A 58 8.52 -1.44 -27.07
N GLN A 59 9.12 -0.28 -26.83
CA GLN A 59 9.72 0.54 -27.88
C GLN A 59 10.87 1.41 -27.34
N PRO A 60 12.12 1.20 -27.76
CA PRO A 60 13.19 2.16 -27.54
C PRO A 60 13.16 3.20 -28.66
N THR A 61 12.26 4.20 -28.59
CA THR A 61 12.23 5.28 -29.60
C THR A 61 12.92 6.54 -29.09
N ARG A 62 14.23 6.53 -29.28
CA ARG A 62 15.10 7.70 -29.32
C ARG A 62 14.59 8.69 -30.37
N LYS A 63 14.16 9.90 -29.96
CA LYS A 63 14.42 11.19 -30.65
C LYS A 63 13.87 12.38 -29.83
N PRO A 64 14.70 13.41 -29.51
CA PRO A 64 14.24 14.63 -28.88
C PRO A 64 13.75 15.60 -29.95
N SER A 65 12.43 15.83 -30.05
CA SER A 65 11.89 16.92 -30.85
C SER A 65 11.87 18.20 -30.01
N ARG A 66 12.90 19.02 -30.17
CA ARG A 66 12.89 20.43 -29.78
C ARG A 66 11.77 21.13 -30.55
N LYS A 67 10.82 21.74 -29.85
CA LYS A 67 10.07 22.87 -30.39
C LYS A 67 9.69 23.82 -29.26
N ASP A 68 10.55 24.82 -29.12
CA ASP A 68 10.32 26.01 -28.32
C ASP A 68 9.02 26.72 -28.72
N GLY A 69 8.32 27.22 -27.69
CA GLY A 69 7.57 28.47 -27.79
C GLY A 69 6.06 28.38 -28.02
N ASP A 70 5.28 28.36 -26.95
CA ASP A 70 4.34 29.47 -26.73
C ASP A 70 4.01 29.63 -25.24
N ARG A 71 4.15 30.86 -24.75
CA ARG A 71 3.92 31.27 -23.36
C ARG A 71 2.43 31.54 -23.21
N ARG A 72 1.77 30.95 -22.20
CA ARG A 72 0.66 31.61 -21.50
C ARG A 72 0.48 31.06 -20.10
N LYS A 73 0.48 32.01 -19.16
CA LYS A 73 0.30 31.85 -17.71
C LYS A 73 -0.93 30.99 -17.37
N GLY A 74 -0.74 30.09 -16.43
CA GLY A 74 -1.81 29.42 -15.69
C GLY A 74 -1.21 28.89 -14.40
N ASP A 75 -1.84 29.27 -13.31
CA ASP A 75 -1.43 29.14 -11.92
C ASP A 75 -1.15 27.70 -11.46
N ARG A 76 -0.34 27.57 -10.41
CA ARG A 76 0.19 26.33 -9.87
C ARG A 76 -0.91 25.45 -9.25
N SER A 77 -0.62 24.15 -9.24
CA SER A 77 -1.18 23.11 -8.36
C SER A 77 -2.52 22.52 -8.80
N ARG A 78 -2.43 21.50 -9.65
CA ARG A 78 -3.50 20.53 -9.88
C ARG A 78 -3.62 19.66 -8.62
N GLU A 79 -4.49 20.04 -7.69
CA GLU A 79 -4.91 19.13 -6.62
C GLU A 79 -5.49 17.87 -7.29
N PRO A 80 -5.07 16.65 -6.93
CA PRO A 80 -5.77 15.46 -7.38
C PRO A 80 -7.18 15.54 -6.81
N ARG A 81 -8.18 15.75 -7.65
CA ARG A 81 -9.57 15.49 -7.27
C ARG A 81 -9.69 14.00 -6.97
N GLY A 82 -9.47 13.65 -5.71
CA GLY A 82 -9.85 12.37 -5.15
C GLY A 82 -11.35 12.15 -5.26
N LEU A 83 -11.81 10.97 -4.84
CA LEU A 83 -13.23 10.63 -4.72
C LEU A 83 -14.01 11.81 -4.10
N PRO A 84 -15.20 12.17 -4.61
CA PRO A 84 -15.98 13.26 -4.05
C PRO A 84 -16.14 13.01 -2.55
N SER A 85 -15.50 13.87 -1.75
CA SER A 85 -15.48 13.75 -0.30
C SER A 85 -16.93 13.80 0.19
N THR A 86 -17.47 12.67 0.61
CA THR A 86 -18.75 12.57 1.31
C THR A 86 -18.69 13.28 2.67
N PHE A 87 -17.51 13.72 3.07
CA PHE A 87 -17.22 14.48 4.28
C PHE A 87 -17.49 15.99 4.15
N ALA A 88 -18.20 16.43 3.10
CA ALA A 88 -18.58 17.84 2.91
C ALA A 88 -19.78 18.29 3.78
N ASN A 89 -20.46 17.35 4.44
CA ASN A 89 -21.62 17.67 5.28
C ASN A 89 -21.20 17.75 6.75
N TYR A 90 -20.78 18.93 7.19
CA TYR A 90 -20.63 19.24 8.61
C TYR A 90 -21.76 20.13 9.09
N THR A 91 -22.14 19.94 10.34
CA THR A 91 -22.95 20.92 11.08
C THR A 91 -22.11 22.19 11.29
N PRO A 92 -22.58 23.39 10.89
CA PRO A 92 -21.85 24.63 11.12
C PRO A 92 -21.73 24.92 12.62
N LEU A 93 -20.62 25.56 13.02
CA LEU A 93 -20.38 25.95 14.41
C LEU A 93 -21.28 27.14 14.79
N ASN A 94 -21.70 27.18 16.07
CA ASN A 94 -22.51 28.27 16.63
C ASN A 94 -21.75 29.60 16.83
N LYS A 95 -20.42 29.56 16.71
CA LYS A 95 -19.52 30.72 16.87
C LYS A 95 -18.47 30.70 15.77
N SER A 96 -17.95 31.87 15.43
CA SER A 96 -16.84 31.98 14.50
C SER A 96 -15.54 31.46 15.14
N ARG A 97 -14.57 31.08 14.30
CA ARG A 97 -13.26 30.58 14.76
C ARG A 97 -12.55 31.59 15.65
N GLU A 98 -12.64 32.87 15.30
CA GLU A 98 -12.01 33.98 16.02
C GLU A 98 -12.62 34.15 17.41
N ALA A 99 -13.94 33.96 17.54
CA ALA A 99 -14.62 34.03 18.82
C ALA A 99 -14.28 32.85 19.76
N ILE A 100 -13.97 31.67 19.21
CA ILE A 100 -13.53 30.50 19.99
C ILE A 100 -12.09 30.68 20.49
N LEU A 101 -11.22 31.35 19.72
CA LEU A 101 -9.81 31.56 20.08
C LEU A 101 -9.58 32.70 21.06
N ALA A 102 -10.60 33.54 21.29
CA ALA A 102 -10.53 34.71 22.17
C ALA A 102 -11.12 34.46 23.57
N GLU A 103 -11.64 33.26 23.83
CA GLU A 103 -12.13 32.78 25.13
C GLU A 103 -11.00 32.07 25.89
#